data_AF-A0A0S8HCW7-F1
#
_entry.id   AF-A0A0S8HCW7-F1
#
_cell.length_a   1.000
_cell.length_b   1.000
_cell.length_c   1.000
_cell.angle_alpha   90.00
_cell.angle_beta   90.00
_cell.angle_gamma   90.00
#
_symmetry.space_group_name_H-M   'P 1'
#
loop_
_entity.id
_entity.type
_entity.pdbx_description
1 polymer ?
#
loop_
_entity_poly.entity_id
_entity_poly.type
_entity_poly.pdbx_seq_one_letter_code
_entity_poly.pdbx_strand_id
1 'polypeptide(L)'
;MRRPVRTLALALGLAVIGSPSLYAQSGQRQQQQGRDQQIQQQQIQQQQQQQQQLMQRHMAQLQEMQQRMNRVMERARQLNQEMSQEMLQAQNRHLEQHREMQRMGEALEQAAGHMNRLMEHAQNMVRDEAFLRDREMQREMERLREHCEQMAEDMENTLQIMERLGNRLRQPGDGT
;
A
#
# COMPACT_ATOMS: atom_id res chain seq x y z
N MET A 1 -35.84 -12.99 30.14
CA MET A 1 -35.51 -13.12 31.58
C MET A 1 -35.22 -11.71 32.13
N ARG A 2 -35.64 -11.21 33.31
CA ARG A 2 -36.42 -11.75 34.46
C ARG A 2 -35.84 -13.07 35.00
N ARG A 3 -35.23 -13.18 36.19
CA ARG A 3 -35.04 -12.31 37.41
C ARG A 3 -33.66 -12.69 38.04
N PRO A 4 -33.30 -12.47 39.35
CA PRO A 4 -33.73 -11.53 40.43
C PRO A 4 -32.56 -10.59 40.89
N VAL A 5 -32.67 -9.47 41.63
CA VAL A 5 -33.36 -9.02 42.88
C VAL A 5 -32.53 -9.16 44.18
N ARG A 6 -32.09 -7.99 44.72
CA ARG A 6 -31.77 -7.61 46.14
C ARG A 6 -30.65 -8.29 46.93
N THR A 7 -29.75 -7.45 47.46
CA THR A 7 -29.39 -7.44 48.89
C THR A 7 -29.36 -5.99 49.40
N LEU A 8 -30.10 -5.69 50.48
CA LEU A 8 -30.00 -4.44 51.23
C LEU A 8 -29.04 -4.67 52.41
N ALA A 9 -28.07 -3.78 52.61
CA ALA A 9 -27.27 -3.71 53.83
C ALA A 9 -27.46 -2.32 54.44
N LEU A 10 -28.24 -2.25 55.51
CA LEU A 10 -28.61 -1.03 56.21
C LEU A 10 -27.81 -1.00 57.53
N ALA A 11 -26.79 -0.14 57.60
CA ALA A 11 -25.94 0.02 58.77
C ALA A 11 -26.06 1.46 59.31
N LEU A 12 -26.84 1.61 60.39
CA LEU A 12 -26.95 2.84 61.16
C LEU A 12 -25.73 2.98 62.08
N GLY A 13 -25.04 4.12 62.01
CA GLY A 13 -23.94 4.49 62.89
C GLY A 13 -24.00 5.97 63.25
N LEU A 14 -24.53 6.28 64.43
CA LEU A 14 -24.55 7.62 65.03
C LEU A 14 -23.26 7.87 65.81
N ALA A 15 -22.59 9.01 65.57
CA ALA A 15 -22.07 9.90 66.63
C ALA A 15 -21.46 11.17 66.04
N VAL A 16 -21.66 12.29 66.73
CA VAL A 16 -21.14 13.63 66.41
C VAL A 16 -19.81 13.86 67.11
N ILE A 17 -18.87 14.59 66.48
CA ILE A 17 -17.98 15.62 67.06
C ILE A 17 -17.19 16.29 65.89
N GLY A 18 -16.91 17.58 66.02
CA GLY A 18 -16.68 18.48 64.87
C GLY A 18 -15.31 18.41 64.17
N SER A 19 -15.27 18.90 62.93
CA SER A 19 -14.04 19.22 62.18
C SER A 19 -14.34 20.28 61.09
N PRO A 20 -13.92 21.54 61.27
CA PRO A 20 -14.19 22.63 60.32
C PRO A 20 -13.13 22.68 59.20
N SER A 21 -13.33 21.93 58.11
CA SER A 21 -12.38 21.91 56.97
C SER A 21 -13.01 21.58 55.60
N LEU A 22 -14.26 22.00 55.37
CA LEU A 22 -15.04 21.67 54.16
C LEU A 22 -14.84 22.61 52.95
N TYR A 23 -13.92 23.58 53.01
CA TYR A 23 -13.74 24.62 51.97
C TYR A 23 -12.46 24.50 51.12
N ALA A 24 -11.60 23.50 51.36
CA ALA A 24 -10.33 23.35 50.63
C ALA A 24 -10.38 22.43 49.38
N GLN A 25 -11.41 21.60 49.22
CA GLN A 25 -11.42 20.51 48.22
C GLN A 25 -11.93 20.93 46.83
N SER A 26 -12.54 22.10 46.68
CA SER A 26 -13.05 22.61 45.39
C SER A 26 -11.94 23.07 44.44
N GLY A 27 -10.88 23.70 44.95
CA GLY A 27 -9.77 24.22 44.14
C GLY A 27 -8.96 23.15 43.41
N GLN A 28 -8.77 21.98 44.02
CA GLN A 28 -8.00 20.88 43.39
C GLN A 28 -8.71 20.29 42.17
N ARG A 29 -10.05 20.21 42.16
CA ARG A 29 -10.80 19.66 41.01
C ARG A 29 -10.73 20.55 39.77
N GLN A 30 -10.78 21.87 39.92
CA GLN A 30 -10.61 22.80 38.79
C GLN A 30 -9.21 22.72 38.17
N GLN A 31 -8.17 22.57 39.00
CA GLN A 31 -6.79 22.48 38.50
C GLN A 31 -6.49 21.13 37.81
N GLN A 32 -7.18 20.06 38.21
CA GLN A 32 -7.07 18.74 37.59
C GLN A 32 -7.73 18.70 36.20
N GLN A 33 -8.92 19.30 36.07
CA GLN A 33 -9.70 19.32 34.83
C GLN A 33 -9.01 20.04 33.65
N GLY A 34 -8.21 21.08 33.94
CA GLY A 34 -7.36 21.73 32.92
C GLY A 34 -6.19 20.87 32.45
N ARG A 35 -5.67 19.99 33.33
CA ARG A 35 -4.56 19.08 33.00
C ARG A 35 -5.01 17.97 32.05
N ASP A 36 -6.21 17.43 32.27
CA ASP A 36 -6.81 16.40 31.42
C ASP A 36 -7.08 16.92 29.99
N GLN A 37 -7.57 18.17 29.84
CA GLN A 37 -7.73 18.80 28.52
C GLN A 37 -6.38 18.98 27.78
N GLN A 38 -5.32 19.34 28.50
CA GLN A 38 -4.00 19.55 27.91
C GLN A 38 -3.38 18.22 27.44
N ILE A 39 -3.54 17.14 28.21
CA ILE A 39 -3.14 15.78 27.82
C ILE A 39 -3.94 15.31 26.59
N GLN A 40 -5.24 15.59 26.54
CA GLN A 40 -6.09 15.19 25.42
C GLN A 40 -5.72 15.90 24.10
N GLN A 41 -5.41 17.20 24.12
CA GLN A 41 -4.88 17.88 22.94
C GLN A 41 -3.54 17.28 22.47
N GLN A 42 -2.65 16.92 23.40
CA GLN A 42 -1.35 16.34 23.07
C GLN A 42 -1.49 14.96 22.41
N GLN A 43 -2.43 14.13 22.87
CA GLN A 43 -2.72 12.83 22.24
C GLN A 43 -3.28 12.97 20.82
N ILE A 44 -4.22 13.90 20.59
CA ILE A 44 -4.79 14.16 19.26
C ILE A 44 -3.69 14.59 18.28
N GLN A 45 -2.77 15.45 18.73
CA GLN A 45 -1.68 15.96 17.89
C GLN A 45 -0.65 14.87 17.53
N GLN A 46 -0.31 13.98 18.46
CA GLN A 46 0.51 12.79 18.14
C GLN A 46 -0.19 11.83 17.17
N GLN A 47 -1.49 11.60 17.35
CA GLN A 47 -2.27 10.70 16.50
C GLN A 47 -2.42 11.23 15.06
N GLN A 48 -2.46 12.55 14.85
CA GLN A 48 -2.39 13.14 13.50
C GLN A 48 -1.03 12.97 12.84
N GLN A 49 0.08 13.20 13.55
CA GLN A 49 1.43 13.00 12.99
C GLN A 49 1.65 11.56 12.54
N GLN A 50 1.24 10.59 13.34
CA GLN A 50 1.40 9.17 13.03
C GLN A 50 0.57 8.75 11.80
N GLN A 51 -0.63 9.33 11.61
CA GLN A 51 -1.46 9.15 10.41
C GLN A 51 -0.80 9.73 9.15
N GLN A 52 -0.27 10.95 9.19
CA GLN A 52 0.42 11.54 8.04
C GLN A 52 1.65 10.72 7.63
N GLN A 53 2.40 10.20 8.59
CA GLN A 53 3.58 9.39 8.32
C GLN A 53 3.23 8.05 7.63
N LEU A 54 2.10 7.42 8.01
CA LEU A 54 1.60 6.23 7.34
C LEU A 54 1.24 6.51 5.87
N MET A 55 0.50 7.60 5.62
CA MET A 55 0.10 8.00 4.25
C MET A 55 1.31 8.27 3.36
N GLN A 56 2.30 9.02 3.85
CA GLN A 56 3.54 9.31 3.09
C GLN A 56 4.29 8.03 2.71
N ARG A 57 4.37 7.04 3.62
CA ARG A 57 5.03 5.76 3.35
C ARG A 57 4.35 5.00 2.20
N HIS A 58 3.02 4.89 2.22
CA HIS A 58 2.29 4.22 1.13
C HIS A 58 2.41 4.98 -0.19
N MET A 59 2.35 6.32 -0.18
CA MET A 59 2.54 7.11 -1.41
C MET A 59 3.93 6.92 -2.03
N ALA A 60 5.00 6.92 -1.21
CA ALA A 60 6.36 6.72 -1.69
C ALA A 60 6.54 5.34 -2.36
N GLN A 61 6.02 4.27 -1.75
CA GLN A 61 6.06 2.92 -2.32
C GLN A 61 5.33 2.82 -3.67
N LEU A 62 4.17 3.48 -3.80
CA LEU A 62 3.43 3.51 -5.06
C LEU A 62 4.19 4.24 -6.18
N GLN A 63 4.89 5.34 -5.86
CA GLN A 63 5.68 6.09 -6.84
C GLN A 63 6.88 5.27 -7.34
N GLU A 64 7.57 4.56 -6.45
CA GLU A 64 8.67 3.66 -6.82
C GLU A 64 8.19 2.54 -7.75
N MET A 65 7.05 1.94 -7.43
CA MET A 65 6.46 0.87 -8.24
C MET A 65 5.95 1.37 -9.60
N GLN A 66 5.37 2.58 -9.66
CA GLN A 66 5.00 3.23 -10.91
C GLN A 66 6.24 3.48 -11.80
N GLN A 67 7.38 3.86 -11.21
CA GLN A 67 8.65 3.99 -11.93
C GLN A 67 9.23 2.64 -12.40
N ARG A 68 9.01 1.53 -11.67
CA ARG A 68 9.32 0.17 -12.17
C ARG A 68 8.43 -0.18 -13.37
N MET A 69 7.13 0.03 -13.30
CA MET A 69 6.21 -0.29 -14.42
C MET A 69 6.41 0.56 -15.66
N ASN A 70 6.78 1.83 -15.51
CA ASN A 70 7.18 2.64 -16.66
C ASN A 70 8.44 2.08 -17.34
N ARG A 71 9.44 1.60 -16.59
CA ARG A 71 10.64 0.95 -17.15
C ARG A 71 10.33 -0.39 -17.82
N VAL A 72 9.46 -1.22 -17.24
CA VAL A 72 8.98 -2.48 -17.84
C VAL A 72 8.24 -2.20 -19.14
N MET A 73 7.29 -1.26 -19.15
CA MET A 73 6.52 -0.87 -20.33
C MET A 73 7.42 -0.32 -21.44
N GLU A 74 8.40 0.52 -21.10
CA GLU A 74 9.35 1.08 -22.07
C GLU A 74 10.25 -0.01 -22.69
N ARG A 75 10.78 -0.93 -21.87
CA ARG A 75 11.56 -2.08 -22.37
C ARG A 75 10.73 -3.02 -23.23
N ALA A 76 9.49 -3.33 -22.83
CA ALA A 76 8.57 -4.15 -23.63
C ALA A 76 8.32 -3.52 -25.02
N ARG A 77 8.12 -2.20 -25.08
CA ARG A 77 7.99 -1.45 -26.33
C ARG A 77 9.25 -1.48 -27.19
N GLN A 78 10.42 -1.24 -26.59
CA GLN A 78 11.71 -1.30 -27.31
C GLN A 78 11.93 -2.69 -27.91
N LEU A 79 11.73 -3.73 -27.11
CA LEU A 79 11.85 -5.12 -27.55
C LEU A 79 10.86 -5.45 -28.68
N ASN A 80 9.60 -5.03 -28.59
CA ASN A 80 8.61 -5.18 -29.66
C ASN A 80 9.03 -4.48 -30.97
N GLN A 81 9.60 -3.26 -30.88
CA GLN A 81 10.08 -2.52 -32.05
C GLN A 81 11.29 -3.18 -32.71
N GLU A 82 12.22 -3.71 -31.93
CA GLU A 82 13.37 -4.49 -32.43
C GLU A 82 12.89 -5.78 -33.11
N MET A 83 12.03 -6.56 -32.46
CA MET A 83 11.54 -7.83 -33.00
C MET A 83 10.69 -7.64 -34.26
N SER A 84 9.94 -6.55 -34.37
CA SER A 84 9.20 -6.20 -35.59
C SER A 84 10.15 -5.89 -36.76
N GLN A 85 11.24 -5.15 -36.52
CA GLN A 85 12.28 -4.89 -37.53
C GLN A 85 13.04 -6.15 -37.94
N GLU A 86 13.29 -7.07 -37.01
CA GLU A 86 13.91 -8.36 -37.30
C GLU A 86 12.97 -9.31 -38.03
N MET A 87 11.68 -9.30 -37.73
CA MET A 87 10.69 -10.13 -38.44
C MET A 87 10.65 -9.82 -39.94
N LEU A 88 10.90 -8.57 -40.33
CA LEU A 88 11.02 -8.15 -41.74
C LEU A 88 12.29 -8.69 -42.42
N GLN A 89 13.31 -9.08 -41.66
CA GLN A 89 14.61 -9.56 -42.15
C GLN A 89 14.78 -11.09 -41.98
N ALA A 90 14.03 -11.70 -41.06
CA ALA A 90 14.12 -13.12 -40.73
C ALA A 90 13.54 -14.01 -41.84
N GLN A 91 14.34 -14.96 -42.33
CA GLN A 91 13.81 -16.05 -43.15
C GLN A 91 12.94 -17.01 -42.32
N ASN A 92 12.02 -17.71 -42.99
CA ASN A 92 10.97 -18.59 -42.42
C ASN A 92 11.33 -19.42 -41.18
N ARG A 93 12.59 -19.85 -41.03
CA ARG A 93 13.05 -20.75 -39.97
C ARG A 93 12.90 -20.19 -38.53
N HIS A 94 12.86 -18.87 -38.36
CA HIS A 94 12.69 -18.22 -37.05
C HIS A 94 11.43 -17.34 -36.95
N LEU A 95 10.62 -17.26 -38.03
CA LEU A 95 9.48 -16.35 -38.12
C LEU A 95 8.44 -16.59 -37.02
N GLU A 96 8.18 -17.84 -36.66
CA GLU A 96 7.25 -18.19 -35.57
C GLU A 96 7.80 -17.78 -34.20
N GLN A 97 9.11 -17.87 -33.98
CA GLN A 97 9.76 -17.47 -32.73
C GLN A 97 9.71 -15.94 -32.56
N HIS A 98 9.99 -15.16 -33.62
CA HIS A 98 9.81 -13.71 -33.58
C HIS A 98 8.35 -13.30 -33.33
N ARG A 99 7.37 -13.97 -33.97
CA ARG A 99 5.94 -13.71 -33.72
C ARG A 99 5.53 -14.02 -32.29
N GLU A 100 6.02 -15.11 -31.71
CA GLU A 100 5.68 -15.48 -30.34
C GLU A 100 6.27 -14.51 -29.32
N MET A 101 7.52 -14.10 -29.51
CA MET A 101 8.11 -13.06 -28.65
C MET A 101 7.38 -11.71 -28.82
N GLN A 102 6.99 -11.30 -30.03
CA GLN A 102 6.18 -10.08 -30.22
C GLN A 102 4.85 -10.16 -29.44
N ARG A 103 4.14 -11.29 -29.52
CA ARG A 103 2.90 -11.50 -28.73
C ARG A 103 3.15 -11.42 -27.22
N MET A 104 4.25 -11.99 -26.73
CA MET A 104 4.63 -11.86 -25.32
C MET A 104 4.93 -10.41 -24.93
N GLY A 105 5.64 -9.65 -25.77
CA GLY A 105 5.98 -8.25 -25.49
C GLY A 105 4.76 -7.33 -25.51
N GLU A 106 3.82 -7.56 -26.45
CA GLU A 106 2.51 -6.90 -26.47
C GLU A 106 1.68 -7.21 -25.22
N ALA A 107 1.70 -8.46 -24.74
CA ALA A 107 1.04 -8.85 -23.49
C ALA A 107 1.68 -8.19 -22.26
N LEU A 108 3.01 -8.10 -22.21
CA LEU A 108 3.75 -7.40 -21.15
C LEU A 108 3.45 -5.89 -21.13
N GLU A 109 3.39 -5.24 -22.30
CA GLU A 109 2.99 -3.82 -22.40
C GLU A 109 1.56 -3.60 -21.86
N GLN A 110 0.61 -4.47 -22.25
CA GLN A 110 -0.77 -4.40 -21.77
C GLN A 110 -0.87 -4.63 -20.26
N ALA A 111 -0.13 -5.59 -19.72
CA ALA A 111 -0.12 -5.90 -18.29
C ALA A 111 0.50 -4.76 -17.45
N ALA A 112 1.65 -4.23 -17.86
CA ALA A 112 2.27 -3.05 -17.23
C ALA A 112 1.34 -1.82 -17.30
N GLY A 113 0.65 -1.62 -18.44
CA GLY A 113 -0.35 -0.57 -18.60
C GLY A 113 -1.59 -0.75 -17.70
N HIS A 114 -2.00 -1.99 -17.42
CA HIS A 114 -3.08 -2.28 -16.47
C HIS A 114 -2.63 -2.03 -15.02
N MET A 115 -1.43 -2.45 -14.64
CA MET A 115 -0.84 -2.17 -13.33
C MET A 115 -0.65 -0.69 -13.07
N ASN A 116 -0.21 0.10 -14.05
CA ASN A 116 -0.11 1.56 -13.92
C ASN A 116 -1.46 2.20 -13.54
N ARG A 117 -2.56 1.78 -14.18
CA ARG A 117 -3.91 2.27 -13.84
C ARG A 117 -4.37 1.82 -12.44
N LEU A 118 -4.04 0.58 -12.04
CA LEU A 118 -4.28 0.10 -10.67
C LEU A 118 -3.52 0.95 -9.64
N MET A 119 -2.25 1.28 -9.89
CA MET A 119 -1.46 2.14 -9.00
C MET A 119 -1.96 3.58 -8.96
N GLU A 120 -2.43 4.15 -10.07
CA GLU A 120 -3.09 5.47 -10.08
C GLU A 120 -4.36 5.47 -9.24
N HIS A 121 -5.19 4.42 -9.35
CA HIS A 121 -6.36 4.25 -8.49
C HIS A 121 -5.97 4.10 -7.01
N ALA A 122 -4.93 3.32 -6.72
CA ALA A 122 -4.40 3.10 -5.38
C ALA A 122 -3.82 4.40 -4.76
N GLN A 123 -3.17 5.25 -5.56
CA GLN A 123 -2.72 6.59 -5.11
C GLN A 123 -3.91 7.49 -4.75
N ASN A 124 -5.05 7.37 -5.43
CA ASN A 124 -6.25 8.12 -5.09
C ASN A 124 -6.89 7.58 -3.79
N MET A 125 -6.92 6.26 -3.58
CA MET A 125 -7.38 5.67 -2.31
C MET A 125 -6.53 6.10 -1.11
N VAL A 126 -5.20 6.11 -1.24
CA VAL A 126 -4.30 6.55 -0.14
C VAL A 126 -4.46 8.03 0.21
N ARG A 127 -4.95 8.86 -0.73
CA ARG A 127 -5.27 10.28 -0.48
C ARG A 127 -6.62 10.51 0.20
N ASP A 128 -7.49 9.50 0.26
CA ASP A 128 -8.77 9.59 0.96
C ASP A 128 -8.58 9.52 2.48
N GLU A 129 -9.21 10.42 3.24
CA GLU A 129 -9.17 10.37 4.71
C GLU A 129 -9.83 9.09 5.27
N ALA A 130 -10.72 8.44 4.51
CA ALA A 130 -11.30 7.16 4.86
C ALA A 130 -10.25 6.04 4.99
N PHE A 131 -9.21 6.03 4.14
CA PHE A 131 -8.14 5.03 4.15
C PHE A 131 -7.44 4.92 5.52
N LEU A 132 -7.27 6.03 6.23
CA LEU A 132 -6.62 6.05 7.54
C LEU A 132 -7.50 5.48 8.66
N ARG A 133 -8.83 5.48 8.47
CA ARG A 133 -9.81 4.96 9.42
C ARG A 133 -10.18 3.50 9.14
N ASP A 134 -10.12 3.10 7.87
CA ASP A 134 -10.49 1.76 7.44
C ASP A 134 -9.29 0.79 7.43
N ARG A 135 -9.33 -0.20 8.33
CA ARG A 135 -8.32 -1.26 8.44
C ARG A 135 -8.46 -2.35 7.38
N GLU A 136 -9.61 -2.46 6.70
CA GLU A 136 -9.79 -3.37 5.57
C GLU A 136 -9.11 -2.77 4.34
N MET A 137 -9.38 -1.50 4.02
CA MET A 137 -8.69 -0.78 2.94
C MET A 137 -7.16 -0.82 3.09
N GLN A 138 -6.63 -0.64 4.31
CA GLN A 138 -5.17 -0.74 4.56
C GLN A 138 -4.60 -2.14 4.23
N ARG A 139 -5.34 -3.22 4.50
CA ARG A 139 -4.90 -4.59 4.15
C ARG A 139 -5.07 -4.90 2.67
N GLU A 140 -6.15 -4.44 2.06
CA GLU A 140 -6.38 -4.59 0.62
C GLU A 140 -5.29 -3.86 -0.17
N MET A 141 -4.94 -2.65 0.27
CA MET A 141 -3.84 -1.86 -0.25
C MET A 141 -2.47 -2.55 -0.09
N GLU A 142 -2.20 -3.18 1.05
CA GLU A 142 -0.98 -3.95 1.27
C GLU A 142 -0.90 -5.17 0.32
N ARG A 143 -2.00 -5.91 0.17
CA ARG A 143 -2.11 -7.04 -0.79
C ARG A 143 -1.97 -6.58 -2.25
N LEU A 144 -2.56 -5.44 -2.60
CA LEU A 144 -2.41 -4.85 -3.93
C LEU A 144 -0.95 -4.46 -4.17
N ARG A 145 -0.25 -3.92 -3.16
CA ARG A 145 1.18 -3.64 -3.23
C ARG A 145 1.99 -4.90 -3.48
N GLU A 146 1.80 -5.94 -2.66
CA GLU A 146 2.49 -7.23 -2.78
C GLU A 146 2.22 -7.90 -4.14
N HIS A 147 0.98 -7.90 -4.61
CA HIS A 147 0.61 -8.48 -5.89
C HIS A 147 1.25 -7.73 -7.06
N CYS A 148 1.21 -6.40 -7.05
CA CYS A 148 1.85 -5.59 -8.07
C CYS A 148 3.39 -5.66 -8.00
N GLU A 149 3.99 -5.83 -6.82
CA GLU A 149 5.42 -6.05 -6.67
C GLU A 149 5.86 -7.40 -7.24
N GLN A 150 5.11 -8.48 -6.99
CA GLN A 150 5.36 -9.79 -7.61
C GLN A 150 5.18 -9.74 -9.13
N MET A 151 4.08 -9.17 -9.62
CA MET A 151 3.87 -9.01 -11.07
C MET A 151 4.96 -8.16 -11.71
N ALA A 152 5.49 -7.16 -11.00
CA ALA A 152 6.60 -6.35 -11.50
C ALA A 152 7.87 -7.17 -11.70
N GLU A 153 8.24 -7.98 -10.71
CA GLU A 153 9.38 -8.90 -10.79
C GLU A 153 9.19 -9.96 -11.88
N ASP A 154 8.00 -10.55 -12.00
CA ASP A 154 7.67 -11.54 -13.03
C ASP A 154 7.79 -10.97 -14.45
N MET A 155 7.38 -9.71 -14.65
CA MET A 155 7.56 -9.01 -15.94
C MET A 155 9.02 -8.64 -16.21
N GLU A 156 9.76 -8.16 -15.21
CA GLU A 156 11.20 -7.86 -15.34
C GLU A 156 11.99 -9.14 -15.70
N ASN A 157 11.66 -10.27 -15.08
CA ASN A 157 12.22 -11.58 -15.38
C ASN A 157 11.84 -12.08 -16.78
N THR A 158 10.56 -11.94 -17.18
CA THR A 158 10.09 -12.35 -18.51
C THR A 158 10.76 -11.53 -19.61
N LEU A 159 10.88 -10.20 -19.45
CA LEU A 159 11.64 -9.34 -20.36
C LEU A 159 13.09 -9.80 -20.48
N GLN A 160 13.77 -10.08 -19.37
CA GLN A 160 15.16 -10.54 -19.42
C GLN A 160 15.31 -11.90 -20.14
N ILE A 161 14.33 -12.80 -20.01
CA ILE A 161 14.29 -14.07 -20.77
C ILE A 161 14.13 -13.78 -22.27
N MET A 162 13.20 -12.90 -22.63
CA MET A 162 12.96 -12.55 -24.04
C MET A 162 14.13 -11.78 -24.68
N GLU A 163 14.78 -10.85 -23.96
CA GLU A 163 16.02 -10.19 -24.39
C GLU A 163 17.11 -11.22 -24.71
N ARG A 164 17.28 -12.23 -23.84
CA ARG A 164 18.23 -13.34 -24.07
C ARG A 164 17.85 -14.22 -25.27
N LEU A 165 16.55 -14.46 -25.50
CA LEU A 165 16.07 -15.22 -26.66
C LEU A 165 16.27 -14.43 -27.96
N GLY A 166 15.88 -13.16 -28.01
CA GLY A 166 16.12 -12.27 -29.14
C GLY A 166 17.61 -12.16 -29.49
N ASN A 167 18.48 -12.02 -28.49
CA ASN A 167 19.93 -11.98 -28.71
C ASN A 167 20.51 -13.31 -29.25
N ARG A 168 19.92 -14.47 -28.90
CA ARG A 168 20.28 -15.77 -29.49
C ARG A 168 19.79 -15.92 -30.94
N LEU A 169 18.65 -15.31 -31.28
CA LEU A 169 18.10 -15.33 -32.64
C LEU A 169 18.86 -14.35 -33.56
N ARG A 170 19.31 -13.22 -33.01
CA ARG A 170 20.22 -12.26 -33.66
C ARG A 170 21.65 -12.77 -33.90
N GLN A 171 22.11 -13.78 -33.15
CA GLN A 171 23.43 -14.38 -33.33
C GLN A 171 23.30 -15.71 -34.09
N PRO A 172 23.34 -15.70 -35.43
CA PRO A 172 23.40 -16.92 -36.22
C PRO A 172 24.76 -17.60 -36.02
N GLY A 173 24.83 -18.47 -35.02
CA GLY A 173 25.88 -19.47 -34.83
C GLY A 173 27.32 -19.00 -35.02
N ASP A 174 27.89 -18.32 -34.01
CA ASP A 174 29.34 -18.36 -33.82
C ASP A 174 29.68 -19.70 -33.15
N GLY A 175 29.76 -20.74 -33.98
CA GLY A 175 29.82 -22.14 -33.59
C GLY A 175 30.58 -22.96 -34.63
N THR A 176 31.91 -22.98 -34.45
CA THR A 176 32.89 -24.05 -34.77
C THR A 176 32.46 -25.15 -35.74
#